data_AF-A0A0J8D9Y4-F1
#
_entry.id   AF-A0A0J8D9Y4-F1
#
_cell.length_a   1.000
_cell.length_b   1.000
_cell.length_c   1.000
_cell.angle_alpha   90.00
_cell.angle_beta   90.00
_cell.angle_gamma   90.00
#
_symmetry.space_group_name_H-M   'P 1'
#
loop_
_entity.id
_entity.type
_entity.pdbx_description
1 polymer ?
#
loop_
_entity_poly.entity_id
_entity_poly.type
_entity_poly.pdbx_seq_one_letter_code
_entity_poly.pdbx_strand_id
1 'polypeptide(L)' 'MEMQNNSQKQIKDKNLSVIKEQLAQESLLNIKYNEYANQATDPEIKSIFSSASSVHKDNFVKLKSYLDSHQ' A
#
# COMPACT_ATOMS: atom_id res chain seq x y z
N MET A 1 -23.12 31.61 15.21
CA MET A 1 -22.98 30.20 14.80
C MET A 1 -22.21 30.18 13.50
N GLU A 2 -20.90 30.00 13.58
CA GLU A 2 -20.07 29.88 12.38
C GLU A 2 -20.23 28.46 11.82
N MET A 3 -20.76 28.37 10.60
CA MET A 3 -20.90 27.13 9.86
C MET A 3 -19.50 26.58 9.57
N GLN A 4 -19.17 25.43 10.16
CA GLN A 4 -18.02 24.64 9.78
C GLN A 4 -18.16 24.24 8.31
N ASN A 5 -17.46 24.95 7.42
CA ASN A 5 -17.23 24.51 6.07
C ASN A 5 -16.40 23.23 6.16
N ASN A 6 -17.10 22.10 6.05
CA ASN A 6 -16.51 20.79 5.90
C ASN A 6 -15.95 20.69 4.47
N SER A 7 -14.85 21.42 4.23
CA SER A 7 -14.04 21.29 3.02
C SER A 7 -13.43 19.89 3.05
N GLN A 8 -14.20 18.90 2.60
CA GLN A 8 -13.74 17.53 2.39
C GLN A 8 -12.41 17.63 1.64
N LYS A 9 -11.33 17.14 2.27
CA LYS A 9 -9.98 17.17 1.72
C LYS A 9 -9.91 16.20 0.54
N GLN A 10 -10.53 16.56 -0.58
CA GLN A 10 -10.48 15.78 -1.79
C GLN A 10 -9.04 15.71 -2.29
N ILE A 11 -8.61 14.50 -2.65
CA ILE A 11 -7.33 14.27 -3.28
C ILE A 11 -7.39 14.88 -4.69
N LYS A 12 -6.46 15.78 -5.02
CA LYS A 12 -6.29 16.32 -6.38
C LYS A 12 -5.96 15.20 -7.37
N ASP A 13 -6.45 15.27 -8.61
CA ASP A 13 -6.33 14.21 -9.63
C ASP A 13 -4.91 13.65 -9.81
N LYS A 14 -3.88 14.51 -9.81
CA LYS A 14 -2.47 14.07 -9.92
C LYS A 14 -2.05 13.22 -8.73
N ASN A 15 -2.44 13.60 -7.52
CA ASN A 15 -2.13 12.85 -6.31
C ASN A 15 -2.91 11.52 -6.27
N LEU A 16 -4.13 11.52 -6.82
CA LEU A 16 -4.95 10.33 -6.94
C LEU A 16 -4.32 9.30 -7.90
N SER A 17 -3.78 9.74 -9.05
CA SER A 17 -3.05 8.85 -9.97
C SER A 17 -1.84 8.22 -9.27
N VAL A 18 -1.03 9.03 -8.59
CA VAL A 18 0.15 8.56 -7.86
C VAL A 18 -0.22 7.55 -6.78
N ILE A 19 -1.28 7.79 -6.01
CA ILE A 19 -1.73 6.84 -4.97
C ILE A 19 -2.20 5.53 -5.60
N LYS A 20 -2.92 5.57 -6.73
CA LYS A 20 -3.34 4.35 -7.45
C LYS A 20 -2.17 3.57 -8.02
N GLU A 21 -1.17 4.25 -8.59
CA GLU A 21 0.07 3.64 -9.05
C GLU A 21 0.83 2.99 -7.89
N GLN A 22 0.95 3.67 -6.76
CA GLN A 22 1.59 3.13 -5.57
C GLN A 22 0.83 1.90 -5.04
N LEU A 23 -0.50 1.93 -4.99
CA LEU A 23 -1.31 0.77 -4.61
C LEU A 23 -1.05 -0.44 -5.52
N ALA A 24 -0.96 -0.23 -6.84
CA ALA A 24 -0.61 -1.29 -7.77
C ALA A 24 0.81 -1.84 -7.53
N GLN A 25 1.78 -0.96 -7.26
CA GLN A 25 3.14 -1.36 -6.94
C GLN A 25 3.23 -2.16 -5.63
N GLU A 26 2.59 -1.70 -4.55
CA GLU A 26 2.58 -2.43 -3.27
C GLU A 26 1.97 -3.83 -3.44
N SER A 27 0.89 -3.95 -4.22
CA SER A 27 0.27 -5.25 -4.52
C SER A 27 1.21 -6.18 -5.30
N LEU A 28 1.89 -5.65 -6.34
CA LEU A 28 2.83 -6.43 -7.14
C LEU A 28 4.05 -6.89 -6.32
N LEU A 29 4.59 -6.02 -5.47
CA LEU A 29 5.73 -6.34 -4.62
C LEU A 29 5.36 -7.35 -3.53
N ASN A 30 4.16 -7.26 -2.95
CA ASN A 30 3.67 -8.28 -2.03
C ASN A 30 3.68 -9.67 -2.67
N ILE A 31 3.11 -9.81 -3.87
CA ILE A 31 3.07 -11.07 -4.61
C ILE A 31 4.49 -11.56 -4.92
N LYS A 32 5.33 -10.68 -5.47
CA LYS A 32 6.71 -11.00 -5.86
C LYS A 32 7.54 -11.52 -4.68
N TYR A 33 7.51 -10.84 -3.54
CA TYR A 33 8.27 -11.29 -2.37
C TYR A 33 7.67 -12.54 -1.73
N ASN A 34 6.35 -12.73 -1.81
CA ASN A 34 5.74 -13.99 -1.39
C ASN A 34 6.23 -15.17 -2.26
N GLU A 35 6.31 -14.98 -3.58
CA GLU A 35 6.87 -15.97 -4.50
C GLU A 35 8.35 -16.25 -4.21
N TYR A 36 9.15 -15.22 -3.98
CA TYR A 36 10.57 -15.38 -3.63
C TYR A 36 10.77 -16.10 -2.29
N ALA A 37 9.95 -15.83 -1.29
CA ALA A 37 9.96 -16.57 -0.03
C ALA A 37 9.65 -18.07 -0.22
N ASN A 38 8.78 -18.40 -1.17
CA ASN A 38 8.43 -19.79 -1.49
C ASN A 38 9.54 -20.52 -2.26
N GLN A 39 10.31 -19.80 -3.07
CA GLN A 39 11.44 -20.33 -3.84
C GLN A 39 12.75 -20.36 -3.04
N ALA A 40 12.85 -19.57 -1.96
CA ALA A 40 14.03 -19.52 -1.12
C ALA A 40 14.25 -20.83 -0.34
N THR A 41 15.44 -21.40 -0.49
CA THR A 41 15.89 -22.58 0.27
C THR A 41 16.57 -22.21 1.58
N ASP A 42 17.20 -21.03 1.62
CA ASP A 42 17.85 -20.50 2.82
C ASP A 42 16.79 -19.91 3.79
N PRO A 43 16.76 -20.36 5.06
CA PRO A 43 15.77 -19.89 6.03
C PRO A 43 15.85 -18.38 6.34
N GLU A 44 17.03 -17.79 6.34
CA GLU A 44 17.24 -16.37 6.62
C GLU A 44 16.71 -15.53 5.45
N ILE A 45 17.05 -15.93 4.22
CA ILE A 45 16.54 -15.29 3.00
C ILE A 45 15.01 -15.40 2.91
N LYS A 46 14.47 -16.58 3.23
CA LYS A 46 13.01 -16.79 3.28
C LYS A 46 12.33 -15.86 4.29
N SER A 47 12.93 -15.66 5.46
CA SER A 47 12.42 -14.74 6.49
C SER A 47 12.42 -13.29 5.99
N ILE A 48 13.48 -12.87 5.31
CA ILE A 48 13.58 -11.52 4.72
C ILE A 48 12.47 -11.30 3.68
N PHE A 49 12.28 -12.22 2.75
CA PHE A 49 11.22 -12.10 1.74
C PHE A 49 9.82 -12.17 2.33
N SER A 50 9.60 -13.01 3.34
CA SER A 50 8.31 -13.07 4.05
C SER A 50 8.01 -11.75 4.75
N SER A 51 9.02 -11.15 5.38
CA SER A 51 8.89 -9.84 6.05
C SER A 51 8.62 -8.73 5.05
N ALA A 52 9.36 -8.69 3.93
CA ALA A 52 9.14 -7.72 2.86
C ALA A 52 7.72 -7.82 2.28
N SER A 53 7.24 -9.04 2.00
CA SER A 53 5.87 -9.29 1.57
C SER A 53 4.85 -8.71 2.55
N SER A 54 5.03 -8.95 3.85
CA SER A 54 4.15 -8.40 4.89
C SER A 54 4.15 -6.87 4.92
N VAL A 55 5.32 -6.24 4.80
CA VAL A 55 5.44 -4.78 4.76
C VAL A 55 4.66 -4.19 3.59
N HIS A 56 4.77 -4.78 2.39
CA HIS A 56 4.02 -4.32 1.21
C HIS A 56 2.51 -4.50 1.37
N LYS A 57 2.06 -5.58 2.02
CA LYS A 57 0.64 -5.76 2.37
C LYS A 57 0.14 -4.66 3.31
N ASP A 58 0.91 -4.35 4.35
CA ASP A 58 0.54 -3.31 5.31
C ASP A 58 0.51 -1.92 4.68
N ASN A 59 1.48 -1.62 3.81
CA ASN A 59 1.52 -0.38 3.05
C ASN A 59 0.30 -0.24 2.13
N PHE A 60 -0.06 -1.31 1.41
CA PHE A 60 -1.26 -1.35 0.58
C PHE A 60 -2.52 -1.02 1.40
N VAL A 61 -2.70 -1.68 2.55
CA VAL A 61 -3.86 -1.46 3.43
C VAL A 61 -3.91 -0.02 3.94
N LYS A 62 -2.76 0.55 4.33
CA LYS A 62 -2.68 1.95 4.77
C LYS A 62 -3.03 2.93 3.66
N LEU A 63 -2.46 2.75 2.46
CA LEU A 63 -2.74 3.60 1.30
C LEU A 63 -4.21 3.48 0.87
N LYS A 64 -4.77 2.27 0.91
CA LYS A 64 -6.16 2.04 0.56
C LYS A 64 -7.10 2.70 1.58
N SER A 65 -6.83 2.53 2.87
CA SER A 65 -7.59 3.21 3.93
C SER A 65 -7.50 4.74 3.83
N TYR A 66 -6.32 5.27 3.47
CA TYR A 66 -6.14 6.69 3.23
C TYR A 66 -6.98 7.17 2.03
N LEU A 67 -6.93 6.43 0.92
CA LEU A 67 -7.72 6.72 -0.26
C LEU A 67 -9.22 6.69 0.05
N ASP A 68 -9.70 5.61 0.66
CA ASP A 68 -11.12 5.40 0.99
C ASP A 68 -11.66 6.47 1.97
N SER A 69 -10.80 7.06 2.81
CA SER A 69 -11.18 8.14 3.75
C SER A 69 -11.18 9.54 3.13
N HIS A 70 -10.61 9.71 1.94
CA HIS A 70 -10.47 10.99 1.24
C HIS A 70 -11.09 11.00 -0.18
N GLN A 71 -11.80 9.92 -0.54
CA GLN A 71 -12.74 9.88 -1.66
C GLN A 71 -14.13 10.35 -1.20
#